data_AF-A0A428SFP7-F1
#
_entry.id   AF-A0A428SFP7-F1
#
_cell.length_a   1.000
_cell.length_b   1.000
_cell.length_c   1.000
_cell.angle_alpha   90.00
_cell.angle_beta   90.00
_cell.angle_gamma   90.00
#
_symmetry.space_group_name_H-M   'P 1'
#
loop_
_entity.id
_entity.type
_entity.pdbx_description
1 polymer ?
#
loop_
_entity_poly.entity_id
_entity_poly.type
_entity_poly.pdbx_seq_one_letter_code
_entity_poly.pdbx_strand_id
1 'polypeptide(L)'
;MVNYFVLAATLSLACPASASYAFYVGKNLTKDGSVIVGGTGEEVSSHWLQLFPARDHPPNATISVGVTKDATFPGELIQIPQVNHTFRYMSMEYSDYEGFPAPLTNGGLNEKGVTVRDVWADNRDELLEMTPNPQHGLQYSDLARIVMERASTAREGVEIIGDLIKKYGESTYGGNSHLIADKDEGWLVWEMAGGKKLWAAQRLGPNDVKVLYPGYIEDFPVNFSRDPDFMGSDNIVSFAVEQGWWNETSGKPFNIFNVYGPQDPRYKARDGGYKFMSQAALENATLEMVPLTEEKMMERVRDPRIADDEAGYGQVVSLRAGIDRDMLRIWNAPTGSVSAPFVPWWLGVQSIPPEYGEHRYLTTGASSSFLNPDYQLQEASEFAGRIFKRVLYYMCSDPNKYHPIVTDVLTDFETASRVQVHGWVEKTALTMIKQGEREAARSLLTFYSHTRASEALEIGHTLNNALDGYIKLTGHWRGPIGKEINDRGEGNETVNCLVGYDPDKPKYLQPNPK
;
A
#
# COMPACT_ATOMS: atom_id res chain seq x y z
N MET A 1 -12.50 -11.73 57.25
CA MET A 1 -12.73 -12.45 55.98
C MET A 1 -13.07 -11.40 54.94
N VAL A 2 -12.07 -10.92 54.21
CA VAL A 2 -12.25 -9.93 53.13
C VAL A 2 -11.78 -10.61 51.86
N ASN A 3 -12.75 -10.92 50.99
CA ASN A 3 -12.52 -11.51 49.68
C ASN A 3 -11.82 -10.50 48.77
N TYR A 4 -10.66 -10.88 48.24
CA TYR A 4 -10.08 -10.20 47.08
C TYR A 4 -10.73 -10.79 45.82
N PHE A 5 -11.61 -10.02 45.19
CA PHE A 5 -11.98 -10.24 43.80
C PHE A 5 -10.81 -9.77 42.93
N VAL A 6 -10.15 -10.71 42.25
CA VAL A 6 -9.23 -10.40 41.17
C VAL A 6 -10.09 -10.03 39.96
N LEU A 7 -10.06 -8.75 39.57
CA LEU A 7 -10.62 -8.29 38.31
C LEU A 7 -9.71 -8.82 37.19
N ALA A 8 -10.17 -9.82 36.44
CA ALA A 8 -9.57 -10.17 35.17
C ALA A 8 -9.85 -9.03 34.19
N ALA A 9 -8.84 -8.22 33.87
CA ALA A 9 -8.93 -7.27 32.78
C ALA A 9 -8.94 -8.07 31.46
N THR A 10 -10.12 -8.21 30.86
CA THR A 10 -10.24 -8.56 29.44
C THR A 10 -9.53 -7.48 28.65
N LEU A 11 -8.35 -7.78 28.10
CA LEU A 11 -7.77 -6.96 27.04
C LEU A 11 -8.74 -7.01 25.88
N SER A 12 -9.42 -5.90 25.62
CA SER A 12 -10.07 -5.65 24.34
C SER A 12 -8.94 -5.55 23.33
N LEU A 13 -8.71 -6.60 22.53
CA LEU A 13 -7.86 -6.51 21.35
C LEU A 13 -8.51 -5.45 20.44
N ALA A 14 -7.81 -4.34 20.23
CA ALA A 14 -8.21 -3.36 19.24
C ALA A 14 -8.25 -4.06 17.88
N CYS A 15 -9.33 -3.87 17.13
CA CYS A 15 -9.41 -4.31 15.74
C CYS A 15 -8.48 -3.37 14.95
N PRO A 16 -7.43 -3.85 14.28
CA PRO A 16 -6.54 -2.99 13.52
C PRO A 16 -7.30 -2.23 12.43
N ALA A 17 -6.86 -1.01 12.13
CA ALA A 17 -7.32 -0.27 10.96
C ALA A 17 -7.02 -1.11 9.71
N SER A 18 -8.06 -1.40 8.94
CA SER A 18 -8.11 -2.52 8.00
C SER A 18 -8.41 -1.98 6.64
N ALA A 19 -7.40 -1.54 5.85
CA ALA A 19 -7.75 -0.86 4.61
C ALA A 19 -6.75 -0.75 3.38
N SER A 20 -5.50 -1.23 3.42
CA SER A 20 -4.62 -1.16 2.21
C SER A 20 -5.05 -2.09 1.04
N TYR A 21 -5.45 -1.59 -0.14
CA TYR A 21 -5.75 -2.46 -1.31
C TYR A 21 -4.70 -2.44 -2.42
N ALA A 22 -4.61 -3.55 -3.15
CA ALA A 22 -3.82 -3.67 -4.37
C ALA A 22 -4.57 -4.36 -5.51
N PHE A 23 -4.29 -3.92 -6.73
CA PHE A 23 -4.75 -4.47 -7.99
C PHE A 23 -3.56 -5.03 -8.76
N TYR A 24 -3.71 -6.24 -9.30
CA TYR A 24 -2.81 -6.82 -10.29
C TYR A 24 -3.60 -7.11 -11.56
N VAL A 25 -3.04 -6.72 -12.71
CA VAL A 25 -3.60 -7.05 -14.02
C VAL A 25 -2.51 -7.56 -14.95
N GLY A 26 -2.67 -8.81 -15.38
CA GLY A 26 -1.72 -9.52 -16.22
C GLY A 26 -1.58 -8.91 -17.62
N LYS A 27 -0.38 -9.05 -18.19
CA LYS A 27 0.03 -8.41 -19.44
C LYS A 27 -0.81 -8.72 -20.68
N ASN A 28 -1.54 -9.84 -20.73
CA ASN A 28 -2.41 -10.15 -21.87
C ASN A 28 -3.74 -9.37 -21.82
N LEU A 29 -4.05 -8.74 -20.69
CA LEU A 29 -5.29 -7.98 -20.48
C LEU A 29 -5.09 -6.46 -20.62
N THR A 30 -3.87 -6.01 -20.92
CA THR A 30 -3.52 -4.59 -21.02
C THR A 30 -3.28 -4.19 -22.47
N LYS A 31 -3.52 -2.92 -22.78
CA LYS A 31 -3.51 -2.39 -24.15
C LYS A 31 -2.13 -2.47 -24.81
N ASP A 32 -1.06 -2.34 -24.04
CA ASP A 32 0.32 -2.26 -24.53
C ASP A 32 1.20 -3.43 -24.07
N GLY A 33 0.60 -4.47 -23.47
CA GLY A 33 1.31 -5.66 -23.01
C GLY A 33 2.11 -5.46 -21.71
N SER A 34 1.85 -4.41 -20.94
CA SER A 34 2.44 -4.25 -19.61
C SER A 34 1.71 -5.07 -18.55
N VAL A 35 2.42 -5.57 -17.54
CA VAL A 35 1.77 -5.86 -16.25
C VAL A 35 1.42 -4.53 -15.59
N ILE A 36 0.19 -4.35 -15.11
CA ILE A 36 -0.23 -3.14 -14.40
C ILE A 36 -0.54 -3.48 -12.94
N VAL A 37 0.07 -2.72 -12.03
CA VAL A 37 -0.21 -2.76 -10.59
C VAL A 37 -0.75 -1.41 -10.14
N GLY A 38 -1.78 -1.42 -9.31
CA GLY A 38 -2.34 -0.22 -8.69
C GLY A 38 -2.69 -0.46 -7.22
N GLY A 39 -2.90 0.60 -6.45
CA GLY A 39 -3.36 0.46 -5.06
C GLY A 39 -3.10 1.68 -4.19
N THR A 40 -3.42 1.53 -2.90
CA THR A 40 -3.17 2.48 -1.82
C THR A 40 -2.64 1.78 -0.57
N GLY A 41 -2.07 2.54 0.35
CA GLY A 41 -1.94 2.15 1.77
C GLY A 41 -2.92 2.99 2.60
N GLU A 42 -3.50 2.41 3.65
CA GLU A 42 -4.51 3.09 4.48
C GLU A 42 -4.08 3.17 5.95
N GLU A 43 -2.92 3.79 6.18
CA GLU A 43 -2.33 3.98 7.50
C GLU A 43 -2.61 5.39 8.07
N VAL A 44 -2.76 5.50 9.39
CA VAL A 44 -3.22 6.71 10.11
C VAL A 44 -2.24 7.90 10.14
N SER A 45 -1.12 7.83 9.42
CA SER A 45 0.01 8.76 9.55
C SER A 45 0.31 9.53 8.27
N SER A 46 1.29 10.45 8.31
CA SER A 46 1.80 11.10 7.10
C SER A 46 2.36 10.06 6.13
N HIS A 47 1.98 10.17 4.86
CA HIS A 47 2.69 9.54 3.76
C HIS A 47 3.51 10.56 2.97
N TRP A 48 4.72 10.20 2.57
CA TRP A 48 5.54 11.05 1.72
C TRP A 48 6.25 10.24 0.64
N LEU A 49 6.51 10.90 -0.49
CA LEU A 49 7.25 10.31 -1.58
C LEU A 49 8.74 10.42 -1.30
N GLN A 50 9.44 9.29 -1.40
CA GLN A 50 10.88 9.27 -1.20
C GLN A 50 11.59 8.50 -2.31
N LEU A 51 12.75 9.02 -2.70
CA LEU A 51 13.64 8.43 -3.67
C LEU A 51 14.92 7.96 -2.97
N PHE A 52 15.11 6.65 -2.94
CA PHE A 52 16.25 6.01 -2.30
C PHE A 52 17.32 5.71 -3.36
N PRO A 53 18.55 6.24 -3.20
CA PRO A 53 19.62 5.99 -4.16
C PRO A 53 20.13 4.54 -4.06
N ALA A 54 20.65 4.02 -5.16
CA ALA A 54 21.48 2.82 -5.12
C ALA A 54 22.73 3.09 -4.26
N ARG A 55 23.17 2.09 -3.49
CA ARG A 55 24.29 2.25 -2.55
C ARG A 55 25.15 1.00 -2.53
N ASP A 56 26.46 1.22 -2.50
CA ASP A 56 27.42 0.18 -2.14
C ASP A 56 27.64 0.20 -0.62
N HIS A 57 27.72 -0.98 -0.02
CA HIS A 57 27.91 -1.17 1.41
C HIS A 57 29.24 -1.86 1.69
N PRO A 58 29.94 -1.50 2.79
CA PRO A 58 31.19 -2.15 3.15
C PRO A 58 30.97 -3.63 3.51
N PRO A 59 32.01 -4.48 3.38
CA PRO A 59 31.92 -5.87 3.83
C PRO A 59 31.47 -5.97 5.29
N ASN A 60 30.60 -6.94 5.59
CA ASN A 60 30.00 -7.16 6.92
C ASN A 60 29.10 -6.02 7.42
N ALA A 61 28.65 -5.12 6.56
CA ALA A 61 27.59 -4.17 6.92
C ALA A 61 26.34 -4.93 7.40
N THR A 62 25.63 -4.35 8.36
CA THR A 62 24.37 -4.87 8.89
C THR A 62 23.26 -3.83 8.79
N ILE A 63 22.02 -4.30 8.81
CA ILE A 63 20.82 -3.48 8.99
C ILE A 63 20.08 -3.94 10.23
N SER A 64 19.44 -2.98 10.90
CA SER A 64 18.49 -3.24 11.97
C SER A 64 17.12 -3.59 11.37
N VAL A 65 16.48 -4.64 11.89
CA VAL A 65 15.15 -5.11 11.47
C VAL A 65 14.34 -5.59 12.68
N GLY A 66 13.03 -5.70 12.52
CA GLY A 66 12.09 -6.18 13.54
C GLY A 66 11.33 -5.07 14.23
N VAL A 67 10.79 -5.38 15.42
CA VAL A 67 9.94 -4.47 16.19
C VAL A 67 10.54 -4.16 17.56
N THR A 68 9.93 -3.23 18.29
CA THR A 68 10.33 -2.87 19.66
C THR A 68 9.28 -3.34 20.67
N LYS A 69 9.51 -3.05 21.95
CA LYS A 69 8.53 -3.24 23.02
C LYS A 69 7.27 -2.38 22.87
N ASP A 70 7.30 -1.37 22.00
CA ASP A 70 6.21 -0.40 21.83
C ASP A 70 5.20 -0.87 20.77
N ALA A 71 5.52 -1.93 20.02
CA ALA A 71 4.61 -2.55 19.06
C ALA A 71 3.44 -3.28 19.74
N THR A 72 2.29 -3.35 19.06
CA THR A 72 1.08 -4.04 19.54
C THR A 72 1.36 -5.48 19.95
N PHE A 73 2.22 -6.17 19.19
CA PHE A 73 2.87 -7.41 19.60
C PHE A 73 4.35 -7.11 19.90
N PRO A 74 4.75 -6.98 21.18
CA PRO A 74 6.10 -6.55 21.54
C PRO A 74 7.20 -7.48 21.03
N GLY A 75 8.33 -6.91 20.65
CA GLY A 75 9.51 -7.68 20.23
C GLY A 75 10.83 -6.93 20.37
N GLU A 76 11.87 -7.49 19.75
CA GLU A 76 13.23 -6.95 19.80
C GLU A 76 13.85 -6.78 18.41
N LEU A 77 14.56 -5.67 18.23
CA LEU A 77 15.35 -5.42 17.03
C LEU A 77 16.52 -6.39 16.93
N ILE A 78 16.74 -6.93 15.75
CA ILE A 78 17.88 -7.78 15.42
C ILE A 78 18.74 -7.15 14.33
N GLN A 79 20.01 -7.58 14.25
CA GLN A 79 20.93 -7.18 13.19
C GLN A 79 21.07 -8.30 12.17
N ILE A 80 20.84 -8.00 10.89
CA ILE A 80 21.05 -8.95 9.79
C ILE A 80 22.07 -8.39 8.79
N PRO A 81 22.81 -9.25 8.06
CA PRO A 81 23.75 -8.80 7.04
C PRO A 81 23.05 -7.98 5.93
N GLN A 82 23.71 -6.91 5.51
CA GLN A 82 23.37 -6.14 4.30
C GLN A 82 24.13 -6.71 3.09
N VAL A 83 23.53 -6.60 1.91
CA VAL A 83 24.20 -6.96 0.66
C VAL A 83 25.18 -5.88 0.23
N ASN A 84 26.19 -6.24 -0.56
CA ASN A 84 27.22 -5.29 -1.01
C ASN A 84 26.66 -4.14 -1.86
N HIS A 85 25.55 -4.35 -2.55
CA HIS A 85 24.91 -3.34 -3.38
C HIS A 85 23.39 -3.39 -3.25
N THR A 86 22.76 -2.27 -2.96
CA THR A 86 21.31 -2.11 -2.95
C THR A 86 20.86 -1.26 -4.12
N PHE A 87 19.72 -1.60 -4.70
CA PHE A 87 19.14 -0.90 -5.84
C PHE A 87 18.53 0.44 -5.47
N ARG A 88 18.45 1.33 -6.46
CA ARG A 88 17.64 2.54 -6.40
C ARG A 88 16.17 2.17 -6.44
N TYR A 89 15.35 2.81 -5.60
CA TYR A 89 13.90 2.64 -5.62
C TYR A 89 13.16 3.90 -5.18
N MET A 90 11.87 3.97 -5.50
CA MET A 90 10.97 5.03 -5.07
C MET A 90 9.77 4.43 -4.36
N SER A 91 9.33 5.04 -3.27
CA SER A 91 8.30 4.53 -2.37
C SER A 91 7.49 5.66 -1.75
N MET A 92 6.27 5.34 -1.31
CA MET A 92 5.54 6.17 -0.34
C MET A 92 5.83 5.62 1.05
N GLU A 93 6.63 6.35 1.82
CA GLU A 93 6.96 6.01 3.20
C GLU A 93 5.96 6.63 4.16
N TYR A 94 5.87 6.09 5.36
CA TYR A 94 4.98 6.59 6.41
C TYR A 94 5.57 6.37 7.80
N SER A 95 4.94 6.93 8.82
CA SER A 95 5.58 7.15 10.12
C SER A 95 4.92 6.47 11.31
N ASP A 96 3.78 5.82 11.13
CA ASP A 96 3.11 5.11 12.22
C ASP A 96 2.20 4.00 11.71
N TYR A 97 2.35 2.83 12.34
CA TYR A 97 1.44 1.70 12.25
C TYR A 97 1.79 0.70 13.36
N GLU A 98 0.81 0.34 14.20
CA GLU A 98 0.93 -0.72 15.22
C GLU A 98 2.15 -0.64 16.16
N GLY A 99 2.69 0.58 16.38
CA GLY A 99 3.89 0.82 17.18
C GLY A 99 5.20 0.34 16.56
N PHE A 100 5.22 0.09 15.25
CA PHE A 100 6.40 -0.38 14.53
C PHE A 100 7.43 0.75 14.35
N PRO A 101 8.73 0.43 14.25
CA PRO A 101 9.77 1.45 14.12
C PRO A 101 9.68 2.20 12.78
N ALA A 102 9.37 3.50 12.85
CA ALA A 102 9.35 4.39 11.69
C ALA A 102 10.76 4.74 11.17
N PRO A 103 10.90 5.12 9.88
CA PRO A 103 9.88 5.11 8.85
C PRO A 103 9.58 3.69 8.33
N LEU A 104 8.37 3.52 7.80
CA LEU A 104 7.87 2.26 7.25
C LEU A 104 7.70 2.37 5.73
N THR A 105 8.05 1.28 5.04
CA THR A 105 8.01 1.11 3.59
C THR A 105 6.88 0.14 3.23
N ASN A 106 5.91 0.59 2.43
CA ASN A 106 4.77 -0.23 1.94
C ASN A 106 4.93 -0.75 0.50
N GLY A 107 6.16 -0.71 0.00
CA GLY A 107 6.52 -1.01 -1.37
C GLY A 107 6.55 0.22 -2.29
N GLY A 108 6.80 -0.02 -3.57
CA GLY A 108 7.13 1.03 -4.53
C GLY A 108 7.63 0.46 -5.85
N LEU A 109 8.58 1.11 -6.51
CA LEU A 109 9.22 0.63 -7.75
C LEU A 109 10.74 0.72 -7.68
N ASN A 110 11.47 -0.37 -7.99
CA ASN A 110 12.93 -0.39 -8.00
C ASN A 110 13.52 -0.33 -9.42
N GLU A 111 14.83 -0.08 -9.53
CA GLU A 111 15.52 0.12 -10.81
C GLU A 111 15.62 -1.13 -11.68
N LYS A 112 15.18 -2.29 -11.18
CA LYS A 112 15.06 -3.55 -11.91
C LYS A 112 13.66 -3.77 -12.48
N GLY A 113 12.71 -2.89 -12.19
CA GLY A 113 11.33 -3.03 -12.62
C GLY A 113 10.54 -4.02 -11.76
N VAL A 114 10.92 -4.18 -10.49
CA VAL A 114 10.12 -4.88 -9.48
C VAL A 114 9.32 -3.86 -8.69
N THR A 115 8.02 -4.10 -8.57
CA THR A 115 7.12 -3.33 -7.72
C THR A 115 6.61 -4.19 -6.57
N VAL A 116 6.41 -3.58 -5.42
CA VAL A 116 5.83 -4.20 -4.22
C VAL A 116 4.65 -3.36 -3.76
N ARG A 117 3.58 -4.01 -3.31
CA ARG A 117 2.45 -3.41 -2.60
C ARG A 117 2.14 -4.26 -1.38
N ASP A 118 2.12 -3.63 -0.22
CA ASP A 118 1.79 -4.31 1.03
C ASP A 118 0.28 -4.21 1.27
N VAL A 119 -0.31 -5.32 1.69
CA VAL A 119 -1.74 -5.46 1.93
C VAL A 119 -1.93 -6.28 3.18
N TRP A 120 -2.65 -5.74 4.18
CA TRP A 120 -2.89 -6.47 5.42
C TRP A 120 -3.60 -7.81 5.14
N ALA A 121 -3.32 -8.81 5.96
CA ALA A 121 -3.89 -10.14 5.81
C ALA A 121 -3.96 -10.87 7.15
N ASP A 122 -5.08 -10.64 7.85
CA ASP A 122 -5.30 -11.13 9.21
C ASP A 122 -5.25 -12.66 9.30
N ASN A 123 -4.68 -13.16 10.37
CA ASN A 123 -4.68 -14.58 10.70
C ASN A 123 -5.75 -14.93 11.72
N ARG A 124 -6.00 -16.23 11.88
CA ARG A 124 -6.83 -16.77 12.95
C ARG A 124 -6.27 -16.43 14.33
N ASP A 125 -7.16 -16.22 15.29
CA ASP A 125 -6.83 -15.87 16.68
C ASP A 125 -5.83 -16.84 17.31
N GLU A 126 -5.89 -18.13 16.99
CA GLU A 126 -4.95 -19.12 17.54
C GLU A 126 -3.49 -18.84 17.11
N LEU A 127 -3.25 -18.30 15.92
CA LEU A 127 -1.90 -17.88 15.52
C LEU A 127 -1.44 -16.62 16.27
N LEU A 128 -2.36 -15.68 16.51
CA LEU A 128 -2.09 -14.49 17.31
C LEU A 128 -1.72 -14.89 18.75
N GLU A 129 -2.46 -15.81 19.36
CA GLU A 129 -2.18 -16.37 20.69
C GLU A 129 -0.84 -17.11 20.76
N MET A 130 -0.43 -17.77 19.67
CA MET A 130 0.85 -18.47 19.57
C MET A 130 2.05 -17.52 19.32
N THR A 131 1.80 -16.24 19.04
CA THR A 131 2.85 -15.29 18.66
C THR A 131 3.83 -15.07 19.82
N PRO A 132 5.15 -15.25 19.63
CA PRO A 132 6.13 -15.06 20.69
C PRO A 132 6.10 -13.65 21.29
N ASN A 133 6.35 -13.54 22.60
CA ASN A 133 6.57 -12.26 23.27
C ASN A 133 7.80 -12.39 24.19
N PRO A 134 8.94 -11.76 23.86
CA PRO A 134 9.14 -10.87 22.71
C PRO A 134 9.18 -11.61 21.36
N GLN A 135 8.71 -10.94 20.31
CA GLN A 135 8.94 -11.34 18.91
C GLN A 135 10.39 -11.13 18.49
N HIS A 136 10.87 -11.99 17.57
CA HIS A 136 12.16 -11.85 16.90
C HIS A 136 11.99 -12.19 15.42
N GLY A 137 12.38 -11.29 14.53
CA GLY A 137 12.28 -11.50 13.09
C GLY A 137 12.18 -10.19 12.33
N LEU A 138 11.99 -10.29 11.01
CA LEU A 138 11.70 -9.13 10.18
C LEU A 138 10.21 -8.81 10.26
N GLN A 139 9.85 -7.53 10.21
CA GLN A 139 8.47 -7.13 10.01
C GLN A 139 8.16 -6.90 8.52
N TYR A 140 6.88 -6.80 8.14
CA TYR A 140 6.45 -6.69 6.74
C TYR A 140 7.13 -5.56 5.93
N SER A 141 7.23 -4.37 6.50
CA SER A 141 7.93 -3.22 5.92
C SER A 141 9.43 -3.45 5.79
N ASP A 142 10.08 -4.22 6.68
CA ASP A 142 11.47 -4.63 6.46
C ASP A 142 11.58 -5.55 5.24
N LEU A 143 10.64 -6.46 5.07
CA LEU A 143 10.59 -7.41 3.97
C LEU A 143 10.35 -6.67 2.64
N ALA A 144 9.36 -5.77 2.59
CA ALA A 144 9.11 -4.91 1.44
C ALA A 144 10.34 -4.07 1.09
N ARG A 145 10.94 -3.38 2.06
CA ARG A 145 12.17 -2.58 1.86
C ARG A 145 13.31 -3.44 1.30
N ILE A 146 13.54 -4.63 1.86
CA ILE A 146 14.61 -5.50 1.41
C ILE A 146 14.35 -6.06 0.01
N VAL A 147 13.09 -6.37 -0.35
CA VAL A 147 12.74 -6.73 -1.74
C VAL A 147 13.04 -5.57 -2.69
N MET A 148 12.64 -4.35 -2.34
CA MET A 148 12.95 -3.16 -3.14
C MET A 148 14.46 -2.95 -3.32
N GLU A 149 15.23 -3.14 -2.26
CA GLU A 149 16.69 -3.01 -2.24
C GLU A 149 17.42 -4.10 -3.04
N ARG A 150 16.86 -5.31 -3.18
CA ARG A 150 17.63 -6.51 -3.57
C ARG A 150 17.07 -7.32 -4.74
N ALA A 151 15.77 -7.27 -5.02
CA ALA A 151 15.13 -8.13 -6.02
C ALA A 151 15.26 -7.58 -7.44
N SER A 152 15.56 -8.46 -8.40
CA SER A 152 15.59 -8.18 -9.84
C SER A 152 14.39 -8.75 -10.60
N THR A 153 13.63 -9.64 -9.98
CA THR A 153 12.36 -10.21 -10.50
C THR A 153 11.34 -10.35 -9.37
N ALA A 154 10.06 -10.49 -9.71
CA ALA A 154 9.00 -10.71 -8.73
C ALA A 154 9.21 -12.01 -7.95
N ARG A 155 9.56 -13.10 -8.66
CA ARG A 155 9.87 -14.40 -8.07
C ARG A 155 11.06 -14.32 -7.10
N GLU A 156 12.13 -13.63 -7.47
CA GLU A 156 13.27 -13.41 -6.57
C GLU A 156 12.86 -12.65 -5.31
N GLY A 157 11.91 -11.72 -5.41
CA GLY A 157 11.31 -11.07 -4.25
C GLY A 157 10.67 -12.07 -3.27
N VAL A 158 9.90 -13.04 -3.78
CA VAL A 158 9.30 -14.11 -2.97
C VAL A 158 10.37 -15.00 -2.31
N GLU A 159 11.40 -15.35 -3.07
CA GLU A 159 12.52 -16.17 -2.57
C GLU A 159 13.28 -15.45 -1.45
N ILE A 160 13.52 -14.14 -1.60
CA ILE A 160 14.14 -13.30 -0.57
C ILE A 160 13.30 -13.31 0.72
N ILE A 161 11.99 -13.09 0.63
CA ILE A 161 11.09 -13.12 1.79
C ILE A 161 11.17 -14.49 2.48
N GLY A 162 11.00 -15.57 1.71
CA GLY A 162 11.04 -16.94 2.22
C GLY A 162 12.34 -17.28 2.94
N ASP A 163 13.48 -16.87 2.38
CA ASP A 163 14.81 -17.09 2.96
C ASP A 163 15.01 -16.27 4.26
N LEU A 164 14.54 -15.03 4.29
CA LEU A 164 14.62 -14.17 5.46
C LEU A 164 13.76 -14.70 6.61
N ILE A 165 12.52 -15.09 6.34
CA ILE A 165 11.63 -15.72 7.33
C ILE A 165 12.24 -17.03 7.83
N LYS A 166 12.75 -17.88 6.93
CA LYS A 166 13.40 -19.15 7.30
C LYS A 166 14.60 -18.92 8.22
N LYS A 167 15.42 -17.91 7.95
CA LYS A 167 16.66 -17.66 8.69
C LYS A 167 16.44 -16.89 10.00
N TYR A 168 15.64 -15.84 9.97
CA TYR A 168 15.53 -14.86 11.05
C TYR A 168 14.17 -14.84 11.74
N GLY A 169 13.14 -15.45 11.14
CA GLY A 169 11.76 -15.35 11.62
C GLY A 169 11.07 -14.08 11.13
N GLU A 170 9.83 -13.90 11.60
CA GLU A 170 8.95 -12.78 11.28
C GLU A 170 8.43 -12.15 12.59
N SER A 171 8.25 -10.84 12.58
CA SER A 171 7.57 -10.06 13.62
C SER A 171 6.32 -9.46 13.01
N THR A 172 5.19 -9.67 13.67
CA THR A 172 3.87 -9.47 13.10
C THR A 172 3.01 -8.55 13.94
N TYR A 173 1.92 -8.05 13.35
CA TYR A 173 0.80 -7.43 14.06
C TYR A 173 -0.50 -8.25 13.94
N GLY A 174 -0.41 -9.46 13.38
CA GLY A 174 -1.56 -10.33 13.13
C GLY A 174 -1.58 -10.98 11.75
N GLY A 175 -0.51 -10.81 10.96
CA GLY A 175 -0.37 -11.30 9.58
C GLY A 175 -0.31 -10.16 8.56
N ASN A 176 0.46 -10.37 7.48
CA ASN A 176 0.55 -9.42 6.37
C ASN A 176 0.74 -10.15 5.03
N SER A 177 0.41 -9.48 3.93
CA SER A 177 0.71 -9.97 2.59
C SER A 177 1.40 -8.92 1.71
N HIS A 178 2.11 -9.41 0.69
CA HIS A 178 2.80 -8.62 -0.31
C HIS A 178 2.34 -9.04 -1.71
N LEU A 179 1.95 -8.06 -2.53
CA LEU A 179 1.88 -8.22 -3.98
C LEU A 179 3.20 -7.74 -4.59
N ILE A 180 3.97 -8.66 -5.15
CA ILE A 180 5.22 -8.38 -5.84
C ILE A 180 5.01 -8.63 -7.33
N ALA A 181 5.35 -7.66 -8.19
CA ALA A 181 5.22 -7.86 -9.63
C ALA A 181 6.42 -7.32 -10.41
N ASP A 182 6.63 -7.92 -11.57
CA ASP A 182 7.59 -7.45 -12.57
C ASP A 182 6.91 -7.39 -13.95
N LYS A 183 7.71 -7.24 -15.01
CA LYS A 183 7.22 -7.17 -16.39
C LYS A 183 6.52 -8.44 -16.90
N ASP A 184 6.67 -9.58 -16.23
CA ASP A 184 6.18 -10.88 -16.70
C ASP A 184 5.05 -11.45 -15.86
N GLU A 185 5.11 -11.27 -14.54
CA GLU A 185 4.23 -11.94 -13.58
C GLU A 185 4.03 -11.13 -12.30
N GLY A 186 3.01 -11.52 -11.54
CA GLY A 186 2.81 -11.10 -10.15
C GLY A 186 2.95 -12.29 -9.22
N TRP A 187 3.12 -11.99 -7.94
CA TRP A 187 3.18 -12.95 -6.85
C TRP A 187 2.48 -12.35 -5.64
N LEU A 188 1.53 -13.08 -5.08
CA LEU A 188 1.00 -12.83 -3.75
C LEU A 188 1.79 -13.66 -2.75
N VAL A 189 2.34 -13.04 -1.72
CA VAL A 189 2.98 -13.71 -0.59
C VAL A 189 2.17 -13.38 0.66
N TRP A 190 1.77 -14.38 1.44
CA TRP A 190 1.09 -14.22 2.71
C TRP A 190 1.94 -14.82 3.82
N GLU A 191 2.30 -13.96 4.77
CA GLU A 191 3.10 -14.27 5.95
C GLU A 191 2.19 -14.43 7.15
N MET A 192 2.45 -15.46 7.96
CA MET A 192 1.55 -15.86 9.03
C MET A 192 2.23 -15.78 10.40
N ALA A 193 1.49 -15.22 11.35
CA ALA A 193 1.81 -15.08 12.76
C ALA A 193 2.06 -16.43 13.46
N GLY A 194 2.34 -16.38 14.77
CA GLY A 194 2.53 -17.57 15.61
C GLY A 194 3.97 -18.05 15.75
N GLY A 195 4.94 -17.35 15.15
CA GLY A 195 6.37 -17.63 15.33
C GLY A 195 6.82 -18.98 14.76
N LYS A 196 6.06 -19.52 13.79
CA LYS A 196 6.32 -20.83 13.15
C LYS A 196 6.97 -20.73 11.78
N LYS A 197 7.37 -19.52 11.36
CA LYS A 197 8.00 -19.21 10.08
C LYS A 197 7.13 -19.65 8.89
N LEU A 198 5.82 -19.47 9.05
CA LEU A 198 4.82 -19.91 8.10
C LEU A 198 4.60 -18.81 7.05
N TRP A 199 4.65 -19.19 5.79
CA TRP A 199 4.32 -18.32 4.68
C TRP A 199 3.90 -19.15 3.47
N ALA A 200 3.05 -18.58 2.63
CA ALA A 200 2.63 -19.16 1.35
C ALA A 200 2.68 -18.10 0.27
N ALA A 201 2.95 -18.51 -0.97
CA ALA A 201 2.89 -17.63 -2.11
C ALA A 201 2.25 -18.30 -3.32
N GLN A 202 1.53 -17.48 -4.09
CA GLN A 202 0.86 -17.87 -5.32
C GLN A 202 1.23 -16.90 -6.44
N ARG A 203 1.62 -17.45 -7.58
CA ARG A 203 1.89 -16.70 -8.80
C ARG A 203 0.59 -16.21 -9.45
N LEU A 204 0.65 -15.00 -9.96
CA LEU A 204 -0.38 -14.38 -10.80
C LEU A 204 0.13 -14.31 -12.25
N GLY A 205 -0.62 -14.95 -13.15
CA GLY A 205 -0.27 -15.12 -14.54
C GLY A 205 -0.63 -13.93 -15.43
N PRO A 206 -0.37 -14.06 -16.75
CA PRO A 206 -0.56 -12.97 -17.70
C PRO A 206 -2.04 -12.69 -18.04
N ASN A 207 -2.97 -13.57 -17.68
CA ASN A 207 -4.41 -13.41 -17.92
C ASN A 207 -5.20 -13.16 -16.63
N ASP A 208 -4.52 -12.91 -15.51
CA ASP A 208 -5.17 -12.80 -14.22
C ASP A 208 -5.50 -11.34 -13.90
N VAL A 209 -6.65 -11.14 -13.26
CA VAL A 209 -6.97 -9.93 -12.51
C VAL A 209 -7.13 -10.36 -11.07
N LYS A 210 -6.39 -9.71 -10.17
CA LYS A 210 -6.45 -10.00 -8.74
C LYS A 210 -6.63 -8.70 -7.98
N VAL A 211 -7.54 -8.69 -7.02
CA VAL A 211 -7.71 -7.59 -6.07
C VAL A 211 -7.47 -8.13 -4.66
N LEU A 212 -6.68 -7.42 -3.88
CA LEU A 212 -6.29 -7.79 -2.53
C LEU A 212 -6.78 -6.69 -1.59
N TYR A 213 -7.65 -7.08 -0.65
CA TYR A 213 -8.27 -6.23 0.38
C TYR A 213 -9.12 -7.12 1.33
N PRO A 214 -8.57 -7.93 2.25
CA PRO A 214 -7.17 -8.20 2.53
C PRO A 214 -6.51 -9.11 1.49
N GLY A 215 -5.24 -9.42 1.70
CA GLY A 215 -4.53 -10.47 0.96
C GLY A 215 -5.09 -11.86 1.28
N TYR A 216 -5.16 -12.73 0.27
CA TYR A 216 -5.67 -14.08 0.45
C TYR A 216 -5.15 -15.06 -0.60
N ILE A 217 -4.83 -16.27 -0.15
CA ILE A 217 -4.58 -17.45 -1.00
C ILE A 217 -5.66 -18.47 -0.67
N GLU A 218 -6.31 -19.02 -1.69
CA GLU A 218 -7.33 -20.05 -1.51
C GLU A 218 -6.66 -21.43 -1.65
N ASP A 219 -7.00 -22.17 -2.70
CA ASP A 219 -6.53 -23.53 -2.90
C ASP A 219 -5.01 -23.55 -3.16
N PHE A 220 -4.31 -24.39 -2.40
CA PHE A 220 -2.87 -24.49 -2.39
C PHE A 220 -2.44 -25.97 -2.50
N PRO A 221 -1.59 -26.34 -3.47
CA PRO A 221 -1.19 -27.72 -3.64
C PRO A 221 -0.45 -28.24 -2.40
N VAL A 222 -0.87 -29.40 -1.88
CA VAL A 222 -0.17 -30.07 -0.76
C VAL A 222 1.29 -30.34 -1.10
N ASN A 223 1.57 -30.66 -2.37
CA ASN A 223 2.93 -30.82 -2.90
C ASN A 223 3.34 -29.63 -3.79
N PHE A 224 3.19 -28.41 -3.27
CA PHE A 224 3.54 -27.17 -3.95
C PHE A 224 4.99 -27.11 -4.41
N SER A 225 5.92 -27.83 -3.78
CA SER A 225 7.34 -27.88 -4.18
C SER A 225 7.59 -28.32 -5.62
N ARG A 226 6.61 -28.96 -6.27
CA ARG A 226 6.66 -29.40 -7.68
C ARG A 226 5.91 -28.49 -8.63
N ASP A 227 5.24 -27.47 -8.10
CA ASP A 227 4.42 -26.54 -8.85
C ASP A 227 5.13 -25.18 -8.96
N PRO A 228 5.50 -24.72 -10.16
CA PRO A 228 6.23 -23.46 -10.32
C PRO A 228 5.40 -22.21 -9.97
N ASP A 229 4.08 -22.36 -9.81
CA ASP A 229 3.15 -21.28 -9.50
C ASP A 229 2.92 -21.11 -7.98
N PHE A 230 3.55 -21.94 -7.16
CA PHE A 230 3.43 -21.88 -5.69
C PHE A 230 4.78 -21.97 -4.99
N MET A 231 4.92 -21.23 -3.90
CA MET A 231 6.05 -21.31 -2.97
C MET A 231 5.53 -21.23 -1.54
N GLY A 232 6.30 -21.66 -0.55
CA GLY A 232 5.87 -21.59 0.84
C GLY A 232 6.83 -22.28 1.80
N SER A 233 6.55 -22.13 3.10
CA SER A 233 7.31 -22.76 4.16
C SER A 233 7.17 -24.29 4.14
N ASP A 234 8.28 -25.01 4.32
CA ASP A 234 8.35 -26.48 4.27
C ASP A 234 7.35 -27.17 5.22
N ASN A 235 7.02 -26.53 6.34
CA ASN A 235 6.13 -27.03 7.39
C ASN A 235 4.67 -26.58 7.25
N ILE A 236 4.27 -25.90 6.17
CA ILE A 236 2.92 -25.31 6.08
C ILE A 236 1.84 -26.39 6.22
N VAL A 237 1.85 -27.41 5.37
CA VAL A 237 0.85 -28.48 5.43
C VAL A 237 0.92 -29.27 6.74
N SER A 238 2.12 -29.67 7.16
CA SER A 238 2.28 -30.51 8.37
C SER A 238 1.82 -29.78 9.62
N PHE A 239 2.09 -28.48 9.73
CA PHE A 239 1.64 -27.68 10.86
C PHE A 239 0.11 -27.61 10.92
N ALA A 240 -0.57 -27.41 9.80
CA ALA A 240 -2.04 -27.41 9.76
C ALA A 240 -2.65 -28.76 10.20
N VAL A 241 -2.02 -29.86 9.82
CA VAL A 241 -2.44 -31.22 10.24
C VAL A 241 -2.22 -31.41 11.75
N GLU A 242 -1.06 -31.00 12.27
CA GLU A 242 -0.74 -31.08 13.70
C GLU A 242 -1.70 -30.27 14.57
N GLN A 243 -2.10 -29.08 14.11
CA GLN A 243 -3.10 -28.26 14.80
C GLN A 243 -4.55 -28.77 14.64
N GLY A 244 -4.77 -29.76 13.76
CA GLY A 244 -6.12 -30.26 13.44
C GLY A 244 -6.96 -29.29 12.61
N TRP A 245 -6.35 -28.27 12.01
CA TRP A 245 -7.03 -27.26 11.17
C TRP A 245 -7.33 -27.78 9.76
N TRP A 246 -6.59 -28.77 9.31
CA TRP A 246 -6.85 -29.46 8.05
C TRP A 246 -6.65 -30.98 8.18
N ASN A 247 -7.45 -31.74 7.44
CA ASN A 247 -7.37 -33.20 7.42
C ASN A 247 -7.23 -33.69 5.98
N GLU A 248 -6.11 -34.32 5.69
CA GLU A 248 -5.76 -34.88 4.37
C GLU A 248 -6.78 -35.92 3.87
N THR A 249 -7.40 -36.67 4.79
CA THR A 249 -8.39 -37.70 4.46
C THR A 249 -9.80 -37.15 4.25
N SER A 250 -10.03 -35.86 4.48
CA SER A 250 -11.35 -35.24 4.37
C SER A 250 -11.86 -35.10 2.93
N GLY A 251 -10.97 -35.25 1.93
CA GLY A 251 -11.27 -35.02 0.52
C GLY A 251 -11.43 -33.54 0.14
N LYS A 252 -11.22 -32.61 1.08
CA LYS A 252 -11.24 -31.16 0.82
C LYS A 252 -9.86 -30.66 0.37
N PRO A 253 -9.78 -29.69 -0.55
CA PRO A 253 -8.50 -29.07 -0.91
C PRO A 253 -7.86 -28.42 0.33
N PHE A 254 -6.52 -28.35 0.33
CA PHE A 254 -5.79 -27.55 1.30
C PHE A 254 -5.92 -26.08 0.89
N ASN A 255 -6.69 -25.31 1.66
CA ASN A 255 -7.03 -23.92 1.34
C ASN A 255 -6.42 -23.00 2.40
N ILE A 256 -5.50 -22.12 2.00
CA ILE A 256 -4.68 -21.31 2.90
C ILE A 256 -5.55 -20.37 3.74
N PHE A 257 -6.49 -19.65 3.12
CA PHE A 257 -7.39 -18.74 3.85
C PHE A 257 -8.23 -19.47 4.89
N ASN A 258 -8.82 -20.62 4.53
CA ASN A 258 -9.64 -21.38 5.48
C ASN A 258 -8.82 -21.93 6.66
N VAL A 259 -7.55 -22.29 6.42
CA VAL A 259 -6.68 -22.90 7.43
C VAL A 259 -6.05 -21.85 8.36
N TYR A 260 -5.60 -20.71 7.82
CA TYR A 260 -4.79 -19.73 8.54
C TYR A 260 -5.42 -18.35 8.69
N GLY A 261 -6.40 -18.01 7.85
CA GLY A 261 -7.13 -16.74 7.92
C GLY A 261 -8.20 -16.71 9.01
N PRO A 262 -8.96 -15.62 9.12
CA PRO A 262 -9.97 -15.44 10.16
C PRO A 262 -11.04 -16.52 10.10
N GLN A 263 -11.50 -16.99 11.27
CA GLN A 263 -12.46 -18.09 11.37
C GLN A 263 -13.92 -17.60 11.51
N ASP A 264 -14.15 -16.28 11.56
CA ASP A 264 -15.49 -15.72 11.56
C ASP A 264 -16.14 -15.88 10.17
N PRO A 265 -17.32 -16.51 10.09
CA PRO A 265 -17.98 -16.80 8.80
C PRO A 265 -18.42 -15.56 8.02
N ARG A 266 -18.37 -14.36 8.63
CA ARG A 266 -18.60 -13.08 7.95
C ARG A 266 -17.47 -12.73 6.99
N TYR A 267 -16.25 -13.21 7.25
CA TYR A 267 -15.08 -12.95 6.42
C TYR A 267 -14.89 -14.09 5.42
N LYS A 268 -14.74 -13.72 4.15
CA LYS A 268 -14.45 -14.64 3.05
C LYS A 268 -13.31 -14.07 2.23
N ALA A 269 -12.43 -14.97 1.78
CA ALA A 269 -11.23 -14.64 1.02
C ALA A 269 -11.50 -13.69 -0.15
N ARG A 270 -12.46 -14.03 -1.02
CA ARG A 270 -12.70 -13.34 -2.29
C ARG A 270 -14.03 -12.57 -2.36
N ASP A 271 -15.03 -13.03 -1.61
CA ASP A 271 -16.41 -12.53 -1.70
C ASP A 271 -16.82 -11.61 -0.53
N GLY A 272 -15.85 -11.13 0.25
CA GLY A 272 -16.02 -9.96 1.10
C GLY A 272 -16.15 -10.24 2.59
N GLY A 273 -16.75 -9.27 3.29
CA GLY A 273 -16.73 -9.15 4.75
C GLY A 273 -15.99 -7.88 5.23
N TYR A 274 -15.29 -7.19 4.32
CA TYR A 274 -14.43 -6.05 4.60
C TYR A 274 -15.03 -4.73 4.09
N LYS A 275 -14.85 -4.37 2.80
CA LYS A 275 -15.40 -3.13 2.19
C LYS A 275 -16.74 -3.33 1.47
N PHE A 276 -17.33 -2.24 1.02
CA PHE A 276 -18.57 -2.16 0.24
C PHE A 276 -18.51 -3.00 -1.05
N MET A 277 -17.39 -2.99 -1.75
CA MET A 277 -17.13 -3.91 -2.86
C MET A 277 -16.24 -5.06 -2.41
N SER A 278 -16.65 -6.30 -2.71
CA SER A 278 -15.77 -7.46 -2.55
C SER A 278 -14.66 -7.45 -3.59
N GLN A 279 -13.59 -8.19 -3.31
CA GLN A 279 -12.48 -8.39 -4.23
C GLN A 279 -12.97 -8.96 -5.57
N ALA A 280 -13.82 -9.99 -5.56
CA ALA A 280 -14.45 -10.50 -6.80
C ALA A 280 -15.24 -9.45 -7.58
N ALA A 281 -15.98 -8.56 -6.91
CA ALA A 281 -16.74 -7.52 -7.58
C ALA A 281 -15.80 -6.50 -8.25
N LEU A 282 -14.67 -6.17 -7.61
CA LEU A 282 -13.65 -5.28 -8.16
C LEU A 282 -12.86 -5.96 -9.28
N GLU A 283 -12.55 -7.25 -9.17
CA GLU A 283 -11.94 -8.05 -10.24
C GLU A 283 -12.84 -8.05 -11.49
N ASN A 284 -14.14 -8.31 -11.33
CA ASN A 284 -15.09 -8.30 -12.44
C ASN A 284 -15.22 -6.90 -13.06
N ALA A 285 -15.34 -5.85 -12.24
CA ALA A 285 -15.40 -4.47 -12.72
C ALA A 285 -14.11 -4.08 -13.47
N THR A 286 -12.95 -4.59 -13.04
CA THR A 286 -11.67 -4.35 -13.72
C THR A 286 -11.57 -5.13 -15.03
N LEU A 287 -12.11 -6.37 -15.09
CA LEU A 287 -12.21 -7.16 -16.32
C LEU A 287 -13.09 -6.50 -17.37
N GLU A 288 -14.18 -5.84 -16.97
CA GLU A 288 -15.05 -5.05 -17.88
C GLU A 288 -14.30 -3.89 -18.56
N MET A 289 -13.17 -3.45 -18.00
CA MET A 289 -12.33 -2.40 -18.56
C MET A 289 -11.24 -2.89 -19.52
N VAL A 290 -11.12 -4.19 -19.78
CA VAL A 290 -10.10 -4.75 -20.69
C VAL A 290 -10.36 -4.32 -22.15
N PRO A 291 -9.33 -3.94 -22.95
CA PRO A 291 -7.93 -3.83 -22.58
C PRO A 291 -7.68 -2.66 -21.62
N LEU A 292 -6.99 -2.96 -20.52
CA LEU A 292 -6.71 -2.00 -19.47
C LEU A 292 -5.57 -1.06 -19.89
N THR A 293 -5.62 0.17 -19.36
CA THR A 293 -4.62 1.22 -19.56
C THR A 293 -4.31 1.85 -18.20
N GLU A 294 -3.25 2.65 -18.13
CA GLU A 294 -2.92 3.42 -16.92
C GLU A 294 -4.09 4.29 -16.46
N GLU A 295 -4.78 4.96 -17.39
CA GLU A 295 -5.97 5.78 -17.11
C GLU A 295 -7.09 4.97 -16.44
N LYS A 296 -7.40 3.79 -17.00
CA LYS A 296 -8.44 2.91 -16.45
C LYS A 296 -8.05 2.35 -15.08
N MET A 297 -6.76 2.09 -14.85
CA MET A 297 -6.28 1.68 -13.54
C MET A 297 -6.34 2.82 -12.52
N MET A 298 -5.99 4.06 -12.90
CA MET A 298 -6.18 5.24 -12.05
C MET A 298 -7.65 5.40 -11.64
N GLU A 299 -8.59 5.16 -12.55
CA GLU A 299 -10.03 5.17 -12.23
C GLU A 299 -10.40 4.09 -11.20
N ARG A 300 -9.79 2.89 -11.26
CA ARG A 300 -10.02 1.84 -10.24
C ARG A 300 -9.46 2.20 -8.88
N VAL A 301 -8.23 2.72 -8.83
CA VAL A 301 -7.59 3.14 -7.58
C VAL A 301 -8.32 4.33 -6.95
N ARG A 302 -8.99 5.17 -7.75
CA ARG A 302 -9.80 6.32 -7.32
C ARG A 302 -11.22 5.99 -6.87
N ASP A 303 -11.68 4.76 -7.08
CA ASP A 303 -13.10 4.44 -6.94
C ASP A 303 -13.64 4.73 -5.51
N PRO A 304 -14.57 5.68 -5.33
CA PRO A 304 -15.04 6.10 -4.00
C PRO A 304 -15.83 5.01 -3.27
N ARG A 305 -16.10 3.88 -3.93
CA ARG A 305 -16.67 2.68 -3.30
C ARG A 305 -15.65 1.88 -2.50
N ILE A 306 -14.37 2.22 -2.63
CA ILE A 306 -13.26 1.61 -1.87
C ILE A 306 -12.23 2.60 -1.35
N ALA A 307 -12.17 3.81 -1.90
CA ALA A 307 -11.20 4.84 -1.52
C ALA A 307 -11.89 5.96 -0.74
N ASP A 308 -11.29 6.36 0.38
CA ASP A 308 -11.83 7.35 1.33
C ASP A 308 -10.69 8.12 2.03
N ASP A 309 -10.94 8.63 3.24
CA ASP A 309 -9.94 9.34 4.05
C ASP A 309 -8.89 8.42 4.68
N GLU A 310 -9.07 7.10 4.71
CA GLU A 310 -8.03 6.18 5.18
C GLU A 310 -6.94 6.04 4.12
N ALA A 311 -7.32 6.11 2.84
CA ALA A 311 -6.64 6.79 1.72
C ALA A 311 -5.28 7.49 1.98
N GLY A 312 -4.18 6.78 2.20
CA GLY A 312 -2.86 7.36 2.48
C GLY A 312 -2.16 7.93 1.24
N TYR A 313 -2.37 7.32 0.07
CA TYR A 313 -1.83 7.76 -1.22
C TYR A 313 -2.57 7.06 -2.38
N GLY A 314 -2.09 7.21 -3.61
CA GLY A 314 -2.50 6.34 -4.72
C GLY A 314 -1.31 6.03 -5.61
N GLN A 315 -1.17 4.80 -6.06
CA GLN A 315 -0.09 4.40 -6.96
C GLN A 315 -0.59 3.59 -8.15
N VAL A 316 -0.01 3.86 -9.32
CA VAL A 316 -0.17 3.03 -10.53
C VAL A 316 1.18 2.86 -11.22
N VAL A 317 1.55 1.62 -11.52
CA VAL A 317 2.80 1.24 -12.18
C VAL A 317 2.49 0.33 -13.38
N SER A 318 3.15 0.59 -14.51
CA SER A 318 3.10 -0.26 -15.71
C SER A 318 4.48 -0.82 -16.00
N LEU A 319 4.61 -2.15 -15.98
CA LEU A 319 5.87 -2.87 -16.08
C LEU A 319 6.00 -3.54 -17.45
N ARG A 320 7.10 -3.24 -18.15
CA ARG A 320 7.39 -3.76 -19.49
C ARG A 320 8.84 -4.18 -19.64
N ALA A 321 9.10 -5.08 -20.58
CA ALA A 321 10.44 -5.48 -20.95
C ALA A 321 11.23 -4.35 -21.64
N GLY A 322 12.55 -4.32 -21.42
CA GLY A 322 13.46 -3.45 -22.17
C GLY A 322 13.35 -1.96 -21.86
N ILE A 323 12.70 -1.59 -20.76
CA ILE A 323 12.66 -0.20 -20.27
C ILE A 323 14.00 0.12 -19.60
N ASP A 324 14.60 1.26 -19.94
CA ASP A 324 15.81 1.75 -19.26
C ASP A 324 15.46 2.04 -17.79
N ARG A 325 16.37 1.74 -16.86
CA ARG A 325 16.14 1.94 -15.42
C ARG A 325 15.71 3.36 -15.05
N ASP A 326 16.19 4.38 -15.77
CA ASP A 326 15.84 5.77 -15.52
C ASP A 326 14.43 6.12 -16.04
N MET A 327 13.87 5.27 -16.91
CA MET A 327 12.56 5.42 -17.55
C MET A 327 11.45 4.59 -16.86
N LEU A 328 11.77 3.82 -15.82
CA LEU A 328 10.77 3.16 -14.99
C LEU A 328 9.95 4.22 -14.25
N ARG A 329 8.62 4.21 -14.47
CA ARG A 329 7.70 5.26 -14.01
C ARG A 329 6.66 4.73 -13.03
N ILE A 330 6.38 5.54 -12.02
CA ILE A 330 5.26 5.41 -11.11
C ILE A 330 4.38 6.66 -11.20
N TRP A 331 3.07 6.46 -11.29
CA TRP A 331 2.10 7.52 -11.06
C TRP A 331 1.76 7.54 -9.58
N ASN A 332 1.85 8.71 -8.95
CA ASN A 332 1.62 8.84 -7.53
C ASN A 332 0.65 10.00 -7.20
N ALA A 333 -0.37 9.70 -6.43
CA ALA A 333 -1.21 10.68 -5.76
C ALA A 333 -0.71 10.85 -4.31
N PRO A 334 -0.47 12.09 -3.84
CA PRO A 334 0.16 12.35 -2.53
C PRO A 334 -0.74 12.08 -1.31
N THR A 335 -2.02 11.75 -1.53
CA THR A 335 -2.97 11.24 -0.55
C THR A 335 -4.06 10.46 -1.29
N GLY A 336 -5.17 10.10 -0.63
CA GLY A 336 -6.29 9.38 -1.22
C GLY A 336 -6.69 9.92 -2.59
N SER A 337 -6.56 9.05 -3.60
CA SER A 337 -6.65 9.43 -5.02
C SER A 337 -8.03 9.93 -5.46
N VAL A 338 -9.06 9.77 -4.62
CA VAL A 338 -10.38 10.42 -4.73
C VAL A 338 -10.25 11.95 -4.85
N SER A 339 -9.31 12.53 -4.11
CA SER A 339 -9.16 13.99 -4.00
C SER A 339 -7.85 14.53 -4.55
N ALA A 340 -6.90 13.65 -4.88
CA ALA A 340 -5.55 14.01 -5.26
C ALA A 340 -5.21 13.51 -6.69
N PRO A 341 -4.53 14.31 -7.52
CA PRO A 341 -4.16 13.91 -8.86
C PRO A 341 -2.93 12.99 -8.86
N PHE A 342 -2.87 12.09 -9.83
CA PHE A 342 -1.69 11.30 -10.12
C PHE A 342 -0.62 12.14 -10.84
N VAL A 343 0.52 12.36 -10.18
CA VAL A 343 1.71 13.01 -10.74
C VAL A 343 2.70 11.94 -11.22
N PRO A 344 3.34 12.10 -12.40
CA PRO A 344 4.30 11.12 -12.92
C PRO A 344 5.68 11.31 -12.30
N TRP A 345 6.28 10.21 -11.85
CA TRP A 345 7.64 10.16 -11.31
C TRP A 345 8.42 9.01 -11.95
N TRP A 346 9.64 9.28 -12.39
CA TRP A 346 10.53 8.26 -12.93
C TRP A 346 11.66 7.96 -11.95
N LEU A 347 12.21 6.76 -11.96
CA LEU A 347 13.42 6.49 -11.16
C LEU A 347 14.62 7.33 -11.61
N GLY A 348 14.63 7.83 -12.84
CA GLY A 348 15.64 8.75 -13.34
C GLY A 348 15.57 10.17 -12.76
N VAL A 349 14.52 10.55 -12.04
CA VAL A 349 14.46 11.89 -11.41
C VAL A 349 15.58 12.03 -10.37
N GLN A 350 16.06 13.24 -10.13
CA GLN A 350 17.22 13.49 -9.27
C GLN A 350 16.82 13.90 -7.84
N SER A 351 15.59 14.38 -7.64
CA SER A 351 15.07 14.78 -6.33
C SER A 351 13.54 14.79 -6.30
N ILE A 352 13.00 14.75 -5.09
CA ILE A 352 11.58 15.00 -4.79
C ILE A 352 11.48 16.43 -4.20
N PRO A 353 10.53 17.26 -4.65
CA PRO A 353 10.33 18.59 -4.09
C PRO A 353 9.88 18.49 -2.61
N PRO A 354 10.28 19.44 -1.74
CA PRO A 354 9.93 19.41 -0.31
C PRO A 354 8.44 19.21 -0.04
N GLU A 355 7.56 19.72 -0.90
CA GLU A 355 6.11 19.64 -0.73
C GLU A 355 5.54 18.23 -0.81
N TYR A 356 6.31 17.29 -1.37
CA TYR A 356 5.97 15.86 -1.46
C TYR A 356 6.86 14.99 -0.56
N GLY A 357 7.84 15.59 0.11
CA GLY A 357 8.76 14.92 1.02
C GLY A 357 8.23 14.80 2.45
N GLU A 358 9.06 14.30 3.35
CA GLU A 358 8.71 14.08 4.76
C GLU A 358 8.44 15.42 5.47
N HIS A 359 7.24 15.56 6.02
CA HIS A 359 6.87 16.64 6.94
C HIS A 359 6.51 16.04 8.30
N ARG A 360 6.83 16.77 9.37
CA ARG A 360 6.48 16.46 10.76
C ARG A 360 4.96 16.50 10.98
N TYR A 361 4.24 17.27 10.18
CA TYR A 361 2.78 17.31 10.23
C TYR A 361 2.20 15.92 9.99
N LEU A 362 1.44 15.39 10.97
CA LEU A 362 0.82 14.05 10.99
C LEU A 362 1.80 12.88 11.29
N THR A 363 3.05 13.17 11.68
CA THR A 363 3.93 12.16 12.29
C THR A 363 3.46 11.85 13.72
N THR A 364 3.34 10.58 14.07
CA THR A 364 2.89 10.17 15.40
C THR A 364 3.79 10.71 16.50
N GLY A 365 3.16 11.24 17.56
CA GLY A 365 3.86 11.88 18.68
C GLY A 365 4.45 13.26 18.38
N ALA A 366 4.44 13.73 17.13
CA ALA A 366 5.08 14.99 16.77
C ALA A 366 4.50 16.19 17.51
N SER A 367 3.20 16.22 17.84
CA SER A 367 2.58 17.33 18.58
C SER A 367 3.16 17.55 19.99
N SER A 368 3.93 16.59 20.52
CA SER A 368 4.49 16.61 21.87
C SER A 368 5.96 17.09 21.96
N SER A 369 6.62 17.38 20.83
CA SER A 369 8.04 17.74 20.75
C SER A 369 8.29 19.10 20.10
N PHE A 370 9.55 19.46 19.81
CA PHE A 370 9.92 20.64 19.01
C PHE A 370 10.62 20.22 17.72
N LEU A 371 10.57 21.08 16.70
CA LEU A 371 11.17 20.81 15.41
C LEU A 371 12.70 20.78 15.51
N ASN A 372 13.34 19.78 14.91
CA ASN A 372 14.78 19.78 14.72
C ASN A 372 15.15 20.88 13.70
N PRO A 373 16.09 21.81 14.01
CA PRO A 373 16.47 22.90 13.10
C PRO A 373 16.80 22.48 11.65
N ASP A 374 17.29 21.26 11.43
CA ASP A 374 17.60 20.75 10.09
C ASP A 374 16.36 20.59 9.20
N TYR A 375 15.17 20.45 9.79
CA TYR A 375 13.88 20.36 9.09
C TYR A 375 13.18 21.71 8.93
N GLN A 376 13.79 22.84 9.35
CA GLN A 376 13.11 24.14 9.34
C GLN A 376 12.63 24.58 7.96
N LEU A 377 13.41 24.31 6.90
CA LEU A 377 13.04 24.69 5.53
C LEU A 377 12.05 23.69 4.93
N GLN A 378 12.18 22.42 5.31
CA GLN A 378 11.22 21.37 4.96
C GLN A 378 9.84 21.75 5.50
N GLU A 379 9.72 22.05 6.79
CA GLU A 379 8.45 22.48 7.42
C GLU A 379 7.97 23.87 7.00
N ALA A 380 8.84 24.71 6.46
CA ALA A 380 8.43 26.01 5.91
C ALA A 380 7.74 25.86 4.54
N SER A 381 7.99 24.74 3.83
CA SER A 381 7.28 24.42 2.60
C SER A 381 5.85 23.97 2.88
N GLU A 382 5.02 23.93 1.84
CA GLU A 382 3.68 23.36 1.95
C GLU A 382 3.75 21.83 1.99
N PHE A 383 2.65 21.15 2.31
CA PHE A 383 2.57 19.69 2.23
C PHE A 383 1.41 19.26 1.34
N ALA A 384 1.72 18.57 0.24
CA ALA A 384 0.77 18.16 -0.79
C ALA A 384 -0.35 17.29 -0.20
N GLY A 385 0.00 16.33 0.67
CA GLY A 385 -0.98 15.46 1.34
C GLY A 385 -2.03 16.28 2.10
N ARG A 386 -1.61 17.32 2.84
CA ARG A 386 -2.55 18.18 3.58
C ARG A 386 -3.41 19.06 2.68
N ILE A 387 -2.85 19.58 1.58
CA ILE A 387 -3.60 20.38 0.62
C ILE A 387 -4.74 19.55 0.02
N PHE A 388 -4.47 18.31 -0.39
CA PHE A 388 -5.49 17.45 -0.98
C PHE A 388 -6.43 16.81 0.03
N LYS A 389 -6.00 16.54 1.28
CA LYS A 389 -6.93 16.21 2.38
C LYS A 389 -7.98 17.30 2.61
N ARG A 390 -7.61 18.59 2.48
CA ARG A 390 -8.60 19.68 2.56
C ARG A 390 -9.58 19.65 1.39
N VAL A 391 -9.11 19.31 0.17
CA VAL A 391 -9.99 19.10 -0.99
C VAL A 391 -10.96 17.96 -0.70
N LEU A 392 -10.48 16.83 -0.16
CA LEU A 392 -11.32 15.69 0.24
C LEU A 392 -12.44 16.12 1.19
N TYR A 393 -12.11 16.84 2.26
CA TYR A 393 -13.09 17.26 3.27
C TYR A 393 -14.16 18.19 2.71
N TYR A 394 -13.79 19.12 1.84
CA TYR A 394 -14.77 19.96 1.17
C TYR A 394 -15.60 19.18 0.16
N MET A 395 -14.95 18.38 -0.68
CA MET A 395 -15.59 17.57 -1.70
C MET A 395 -16.62 16.61 -1.11
N CYS A 396 -16.26 15.90 -0.05
CA CYS A 396 -17.11 14.90 0.59
C CYS A 396 -18.17 15.50 1.52
N SER A 397 -18.18 16.82 1.75
CA SER A 397 -19.25 17.49 2.52
C SER A 397 -20.61 17.53 1.80
N ASP A 398 -20.60 17.45 0.46
CA ASP A 398 -21.77 17.23 -0.40
C ASP A 398 -21.30 16.55 -1.70
N PRO A 399 -21.07 15.22 -1.67
CA PRO A 399 -20.42 14.51 -2.76
C PRO A 399 -21.20 14.63 -4.08
N ASN A 400 -22.53 14.65 -4.05
CA ASN A 400 -23.37 14.80 -5.26
C ASN A 400 -23.05 16.07 -6.06
N LYS A 401 -22.60 17.12 -5.37
CA LYS A 401 -22.36 18.43 -5.95
C LYS A 401 -20.90 18.67 -6.30
N TYR A 402 -19.99 18.28 -5.40
CA TYR A 402 -18.58 18.65 -5.52
C TYR A 402 -17.72 17.54 -6.12
N HIS A 403 -18.06 16.27 -5.89
CA HIS A 403 -17.25 15.14 -6.38
C HIS A 403 -17.10 15.13 -7.91
N PRO A 404 -18.15 15.36 -8.73
CA PRO A 404 -17.99 15.42 -10.19
C PRO A 404 -17.04 16.55 -10.62
N ILE A 405 -17.17 17.74 -10.02
CA ILE A 405 -16.35 18.91 -10.36
C ILE A 405 -14.88 18.64 -10.07
N VAL A 406 -14.57 18.14 -8.87
CA VAL A 406 -13.19 17.82 -8.48
C VAL A 406 -12.64 16.72 -9.38
N THR A 407 -13.40 15.64 -9.60
CA THR A 407 -12.98 14.51 -10.45
C THR A 407 -12.65 14.95 -11.87
N ASP A 408 -13.45 15.83 -12.47
CA ASP A 408 -13.20 16.34 -13.82
C ASP A 408 -11.87 17.11 -13.86
N VAL A 409 -11.62 18.01 -12.89
CA VAL A 409 -10.34 18.74 -12.82
C VAL A 409 -9.15 17.81 -12.68
N LEU A 410 -9.24 16.79 -11.80
CA LEU A 410 -8.15 15.84 -11.58
C LEU A 410 -7.91 14.98 -12.84
N THR A 411 -8.97 14.43 -13.43
CA THR A 411 -8.84 13.54 -14.60
C THR A 411 -8.38 14.29 -15.85
N ASP A 412 -8.77 15.56 -16.04
CA ASP A 412 -8.28 16.40 -17.13
C ASP A 412 -6.80 16.76 -16.94
N PHE A 413 -6.38 17.10 -15.71
CA PHE A 413 -4.96 17.30 -15.40
C PHE A 413 -4.16 16.03 -15.74
N GLU A 414 -4.63 14.86 -15.32
CA GLU A 414 -3.92 13.60 -15.57
C GLU A 414 -3.92 13.23 -17.05
N THR A 415 -5.00 13.52 -17.77
CA THR A 415 -5.08 13.34 -19.23
C THR A 415 -4.02 14.20 -19.92
N ALA A 416 -3.90 15.48 -19.54
CA ALA A 416 -2.87 16.36 -20.05
C ALA A 416 -1.45 15.83 -19.72
N SER A 417 -1.22 15.35 -18.49
CA SER A 417 0.03 14.68 -18.10
C SER A 417 0.34 13.50 -19.02
N ARG A 418 -0.61 12.58 -19.22
CA ARG A 418 -0.42 11.36 -20.03
C ARG A 418 -0.12 11.70 -21.49
N VAL A 419 -0.81 12.68 -22.07
CA VAL A 419 -0.57 13.14 -23.45
C VAL A 419 0.87 13.64 -23.61
N GLN A 420 1.37 14.44 -22.66
CA GLN A 420 2.74 14.96 -22.71
C GLN A 420 3.79 13.87 -22.44
N VAL A 421 3.55 13.01 -21.43
CA VAL A 421 4.39 11.86 -21.07
C VAL A 421 4.65 10.97 -22.28
N HIS A 422 3.58 10.51 -22.94
CA HIS A 422 3.68 9.62 -24.11
C HIS A 422 4.05 10.36 -25.41
N GLY A 423 3.68 11.64 -25.52
CA GLY A 423 3.89 12.42 -26.74
C GLY A 423 5.34 12.81 -26.95
N TRP A 424 5.96 13.44 -25.95
CA TRP A 424 7.30 14.02 -26.11
C TRP A 424 8.26 13.77 -24.95
N VAL A 425 7.80 13.70 -23.70
CA VAL A 425 8.70 13.62 -22.52
C VAL A 425 9.53 12.34 -22.54
N GLU A 426 8.87 11.18 -22.56
CA GLU A 426 9.57 9.89 -22.50
C GLU A 426 10.39 9.64 -23.78
N LYS A 427 9.87 10.07 -24.93
CA LYS A 427 10.57 9.95 -26.21
C LYS A 427 11.86 10.78 -26.24
N THR A 428 11.82 12.00 -25.70
CA THR A 428 12.98 12.90 -25.65
C THR A 428 14.01 12.37 -24.67
N ALA A 429 13.60 12.01 -23.45
CA ALA A 429 14.49 11.43 -22.44
C ALA A 429 15.17 10.14 -22.94
N LEU A 430 14.41 9.23 -23.55
CA LEU A 430 14.97 8.00 -24.12
C LEU A 430 15.95 8.28 -25.28
N THR A 431 15.70 9.31 -26.09
CA THR A 431 16.60 9.72 -27.17
C THR A 431 17.92 10.25 -26.60
N MET A 432 17.85 11.12 -25.60
CA MET A 432 19.02 11.64 -24.88
C MET A 432 19.84 10.50 -24.26
N ILE A 433 19.20 9.54 -23.59
CA ILE A 433 19.88 8.35 -23.04
C ILE A 433 20.62 7.58 -24.14
N LYS A 434 19.97 7.34 -25.30
CA LYS A 434 20.58 6.63 -26.43
C LYS A 434 21.74 7.38 -27.08
N GLN A 435 21.78 8.71 -26.96
CA GLN A 435 22.86 9.57 -27.45
C GLN A 435 24.01 9.73 -26.43
N GLY A 436 23.91 9.11 -25.25
CA GLY A 436 24.91 9.23 -24.19
C GLY A 436 24.69 10.43 -23.26
N GLU A 437 23.59 11.17 -23.42
CA GLU A 437 23.23 12.34 -22.62
C GLU A 437 22.31 11.97 -21.43
N ARG A 438 22.66 10.89 -20.70
CA ARG A 438 21.82 10.36 -19.61
C ARG A 438 21.52 11.41 -18.52
N GLU A 439 22.50 12.23 -18.14
CA GLU A 439 22.26 13.27 -17.13
C GLU A 439 21.30 14.36 -17.63
N ALA A 440 21.36 14.74 -18.92
CA ALA A 440 20.38 15.66 -19.49
C ALA A 440 18.97 15.05 -19.49
N ALA A 441 18.85 13.74 -19.79
CA ALA A 441 17.58 13.04 -19.69
C ALA A 441 17.03 13.05 -18.25
N ARG A 442 17.88 12.80 -17.25
CA ARG A 442 17.50 12.86 -15.84
C ARG A 442 17.06 14.25 -15.40
N SER A 443 17.77 15.30 -15.84
CA SER A 443 17.36 16.68 -15.58
C SER A 443 16.03 17.02 -16.25
N LEU A 444 15.78 16.54 -17.48
CA LEU A 444 14.48 16.70 -18.15
C LEU A 444 13.35 16.02 -17.38
N LEU A 445 13.53 14.75 -16.98
CA LEU A 445 12.53 14.01 -16.21
C LEU A 445 12.25 14.70 -14.86
N THR A 446 13.32 15.14 -14.17
CA THR A 446 13.20 15.87 -12.89
C THR A 446 12.42 17.17 -13.07
N PHE A 447 12.81 17.99 -14.06
CA PHE A 447 12.14 19.24 -14.36
C PHE A 447 10.65 19.03 -14.66
N TYR A 448 10.33 18.01 -15.47
CA TYR A 448 8.94 17.72 -15.82
C TYR A 448 8.12 17.26 -14.61
N SER A 449 8.62 16.30 -13.81
CA SER A 449 7.94 15.87 -12.58
C SER A 449 7.74 17.02 -11.60
N HIS A 450 8.75 17.87 -11.40
CA HIS A 450 8.64 19.03 -10.51
C HIS A 450 7.63 20.06 -11.02
N THR A 451 7.61 20.30 -12.33
CA THR A 451 6.63 21.22 -12.95
C THR A 451 5.21 20.69 -12.76
N ARG A 452 4.96 19.40 -13.05
CA ARG A 452 3.64 18.79 -12.85
C ARG A 452 3.25 18.74 -11.37
N ALA A 453 4.19 18.50 -10.47
CA ALA A 453 3.96 18.54 -9.03
C ALA A 453 3.55 19.95 -8.56
N SER A 454 4.24 20.99 -9.02
CA SER A 454 3.88 22.39 -8.74
C SER A 454 2.51 22.77 -9.30
N GLU A 455 2.21 22.40 -10.55
CA GLU A 455 0.89 22.64 -11.15
C GLU A 455 -0.24 21.90 -10.42
N ALA A 456 0.03 20.68 -9.92
CA ALA A 456 -0.93 19.95 -9.08
C ALA A 456 -1.22 20.71 -7.77
N LEU A 457 -0.20 21.25 -7.10
CA LEU A 457 -0.39 22.05 -5.88
C LEU A 457 -1.26 23.29 -6.15
N GLU A 458 -1.02 24.00 -7.25
CA GLU A 458 -1.84 25.15 -7.66
C GLU A 458 -3.31 24.78 -7.91
N ILE A 459 -3.57 23.60 -8.50
CA ILE A 459 -4.92 23.05 -8.63
C ILE A 459 -5.54 22.80 -7.26
N GLY A 460 -4.80 22.16 -6.35
CA GLY A 460 -5.24 21.92 -4.97
C GLY A 460 -5.60 23.20 -4.23
N HIS A 461 -4.79 24.26 -4.37
CA HIS A 461 -5.08 25.59 -3.83
C HIS A 461 -6.33 26.21 -4.44
N THR A 462 -6.46 26.13 -5.75
CA THR A 462 -7.61 26.69 -6.48
C THR A 462 -8.92 26.02 -6.04
N LEU A 463 -8.94 24.69 -5.98
CA LEU A 463 -10.09 23.92 -5.52
C LEU A 463 -10.45 24.27 -4.07
N ASN A 464 -9.45 24.30 -3.18
CA ASN A 464 -9.66 24.67 -1.78
C ASN A 464 -10.23 26.08 -1.63
N ASN A 465 -9.68 27.07 -2.32
CA ASN A 465 -10.15 28.46 -2.23
C ASN A 465 -11.58 28.61 -2.79
N ALA A 466 -11.89 27.94 -3.89
CA ALA A 466 -13.21 27.97 -4.50
C ALA A 466 -14.28 27.32 -3.59
N LEU A 467 -13.99 26.12 -3.07
CA LEU A 467 -14.92 25.40 -2.20
C LEU A 467 -15.08 26.09 -0.84
N ASP A 468 -13.99 26.58 -0.22
CA ASP A 468 -14.02 27.34 1.03
C ASP A 468 -14.89 28.60 0.91
N GLY A 469 -14.64 29.40 -0.13
CA GLY A 469 -15.43 30.61 -0.41
C GLY A 469 -16.89 30.29 -0.66
N TYR A 470 -17.18 29.27 -1.46
CA TYR A 470 -18.55 28.82 -1.74
C TYR A 470 -19.30 28.44 -0.46
N ILE A 471 -18.72 27.56 0.36
CA ILE A 471 -19.36 27.03 1.57
C ILE A 471 -19.62 28.14 2.58
N LYS A 472 -18.66 29.04 2.79
CA LYS A 472 -18.80 30.18 3.72
C LYS A 472 -19.85 31.18 3.27
N LEU A 473 -19.91 31.50 1.97
CA LEU A 473 -20.85 32.50 1.44
C LEU A 473 -22.30 31.98 1.33
N THR A 474 -22.49 30.68 1.13
CA THR A 474 -23.81 30.08 0.94
C THR A 474 -24.44 29.52 2.22
N GLY A 475 -23.77 29.68 3.37
CA GLY A 475 -24.29 29.23 4.65
C GLY A 475 -24.26 27.71 4.86
N HIS A 476 -23.47 26.97 4.07
CA HIS A 476 -23.33 25.52 4.21
C HIS A 476 -22.30 25.13 5.29
N TRP A 477 -21.57 26.10 5.85
CA TRP A 477 -20.63 25.83 6.94
C TRP A 477 -21.36 25.27 8.17
N ARG A 478 -20.91 24.12 8.67
CA ARG A 478 -21.45 23.48 9.88
C ARG A 478 -20.35 23.37 10.92
N GLY A 479 -20.63 23.83 12.15
CA GLY A 479 -19.75 23.59 13.29
C GLY A 479 -19.88 22.15 13.80
N PRO A 480 -18.84 21.58 14.43
CA PRO A 480 -18.93 20.27 15.06
C PRO A 480 -19.96 20.29 16.21
N ILE A 481 -20.71 19.21 16.35
CA ILE A 481 -21.69 19.04 17.45
C ILE A 481 -21.01 18.38 18.67
N GLY A 482 -20.07 17.46 18.42
CA GLY A 482 -19.33 16.71 19.44
C GLY A 482 -18.04 17.39 19.89
N LYS A 483 -17.39 16.79 20.90
CA LYS A 483 -16.07 17.21 21.41
C LYS A 483 -14.91 16.33 20.94
N GLU A 484 -15.22 15.12 20.46
CA GLU A 484 -14.23 14.20 19.91
C GLU A 484 -13.84 14.68 18.51
N ILE A 485 -12.54 14.96 18.33
CA ILE A 485 -11.98 15.39 17.04
C ILE A 485 -11.45 14.19 16.26
N ASN A 486 -10.87 13.21 16.97
CA ASN A 486 -10.26 12.03 16.38
C ASN A 486 -11.13 10.82 16.66
N ASP A 487 -11.30 9.98 15.64
CA ASP A 487 -11.74 8.60 15.81
C ASP A 487 -10.50 7.70 15.99
N ARG A 488 -10.69 6.51 16.59
CA ARG A 488 -9.63 5.50 16.72
C ARG A 488 -9.42 4.69 15.44
N GLY A 489 -10.26 4.88 14.40
CA GLY A 489 -10.18 4.08 13.18
C GLY A 489 -10.68 2.64 13.36
N GLU A 490 -11.47 2.38 14.40
CA GLU A 490 -11.96 1.04 14.77
C GLU A 490 -13.34 0.73 14.12
N GLY A 491 -13.53 1.07 12.83
CA GLY A 491 -14.74 0.73 12.05
C GLY A 491 -15.92 1.73 12.11
N ASN A 492 -15.67 2.94 12.58
CA ASN A 492 -16.61 4.07 12.45
C ASN A 492 -16.49 4.73 11.07
N GLU A 493 -17.56 5.37 10.61
CA GLU A 493 -17.61 6.00 9.28
C GLU A 493 -16.53 7.09 9.16
N THR A 494 -15.62 6.89 8.20
CA THR A 494 -14.58 7.85 7.84
C THR A 494 -15.11 8.89 6.86
N VAL A 495 -14.37 9.99 6.65
CA VAL A 495 -14.78 10.98 5.65
C VAL A 495 -14.69 10.34 4.27
N ASN A 496 -15.84 10.13 3.63
CA ASN A 496 -15.91 9.44 2.35
C ASN A 496 -16.85 10.17 1.38
N CYS A 497 -16.67 9.89 0.09
CA CYS A 497 -17.47 10.49 -0.97
C CYS A 497 -18.55 9.53 -1.51
N LEU A 498 -18.86 8.46 -0.77
CA LEU A 498 -19.88 7.48 -1.12
C LEU A 498 -21.22 7.88 -0.50
N VAL A 499 -22.15 8.36 -1.33
CA VAL A 499 -23.41 8.92 -0.83
C VAL A 499 -24.29 7.83 -0.20
N GLY A 500 -24.55 7.97 1.10
CA GLY A 500 -25.50 7.14 1.85
C GLY A 500 -24.98 5.76 2.26
N TYR A 501 -23.70 5.49 2.03
CA TYR A 501 -23.07 4.21 2.35
C TYR A 501 -21.67 4.46 2.93
N ASP A 502 -21.25 3.54 3.78
CA ASP A 502 -19.91 3.53 4.35
C ASP A 502 -19.02 2.62 3.47
N PRO A 503 -17.97 3.13 2.79
CA PRO A 503 -17.12 2.31 1.93
C PRO A 503 -16.47 1.15 2.71
N ASP A 504 -16.25 1.31 4.01
CA ASP A 504 -15.57 0.35 4.90
C ASP A 504 -16.52 -0.68 5.51
N LYS A 505 -17.76 -0.74 5.00
CA LYS A 505 -18.75 -1.75 5.39
C LYS A 505 -19.25 -2.57 4.20
N PRO A 506 -19.42 -3.89 4.33
CA PRO A 506 -20.04 -4.71 3.31
C PRO A 506 -21.46 -4.24 2.95
N LYS A 507 -21.85 -4.37 1.68
CA LYS A 507 -23.19 -3.99 1.18
C LYS A 507 -24.36 -4.49 2.02
N TYR A 508 -24.26 -5.69 2.59
CA TYR A 508 -25.33 -6.29 3.40
C TYR A 508 -25.40 -5.75 4.85
N LEU A 509 -24.39 -4.99 5.29
CA LEU A 509 -24.35 -4.31 6.59
C LEU A 509 -24.64 -2.80 6.46
N GLN A 510 -24.87 -2.30 5.25
CA GLN A 510 -25.18 -0.91 5.02
C GLN A 510 -26.51 -0.54 5.67
N PRO A 511 -26.65 0.69 6.20
CA PRO A 511 -27.95 1.18 6.62
C PRO A 511 -28.91 1.11 5.42
N ASN A 512 -30.15 0.63 5.64
CA ASN A 512 -31.17 0.66 4.59
C ASN A 512 -31.26 2.09 4.04
N PRO A 513 -31.18 2.30 2.71
CA PRO A 513 -31.25 3.64 2.15
C PRO A 513 -32.57 4.28 2.60
N LYS A 514 -32.46 5.39 3.33
CA LYS A 514 -33.60 6.19 3.78
C LYS A 514 -34.14 7.04 2.63
#